data_AF-A0A3P8E473-F1
#
_entry.id   AF-A0A3P8E473-F1
#
_cell.length_a   1.000
_cell.length_b   1.000
_cell.length_c   1.000
_cell.angle_alpha   90.00
_cell.angle_beta   90.00
_cell.angle_gamma   90.00
#
_symmetry.space_group_name_H-M   'P 1'
#
loop_
_entity.id
_entity.type
_entity.pdbx_description
1 polymer ?
#
loop_
_entity_poly.entity_id
_entity_poly.type
_entity_poly.pdbx_seq_one_letter_code
_entity_poly.pdbx_strand_id
1 'polypeptide(L)'
;MPESPSQLQVIYVDSTSCTLIWSSAPPPSSRISYIVQYREIGNPTWFMANDEPLYTAQYTVEGLRANSTYEFRVFAQNAYGISQSYVLSEIVQLRPTGKGSAAAGVPPRPNRPDVTDSLNNSVTLRWDPVMSSVSVQGFQVEYCVPNDSPQRWTRVNSILTKNNSMTIGDLIPGQEYQFRVTAKNSIGYSRPSEPSLPISVLEPGVRDTSTLPVEISETRESPPITDTDDSPPPLRRFSPNANEVQYRDPTLPEVIDYLGNANNIIKLNASGYLQHLTFNDDSIKQKVRALGGIEKLVALLNSEVPEIQRNACGCLRNLSFGHPENKLCVLDCNGVEALGSLLKRTPDVQVVEEELKPQVYLHAVDHLIKQIVIPYSGWSASAAPFGSGSISSVSHRTLTNPPLVFRNAVGILRNVSSADDMIRRALHEKPHLIDAVIYFFYGACHRQDFDSKTVENAVCLLRNLSYR
;
A
#
# COMPACT_ATOMS: atom_id res chain seq x y z
N MET A 1 -2.92 27.37 -22.81
CA MET A 1 -3.07 27.87 -21.42
C MET A 1 -4.33 27.28 -20.81
N PRO A 2 -4.33 26.93 -19.51
CA PRO A 2 -5.49 26.35 -18.83
C PRO A 2 -6.55 27.41 -18.50
N GLU A 3 -7.78 26.95 -18.24
CA GLU A 3 -8.81 27.78 -17.62
C GLU A 3 -8.40 28.19 -16.19
N SER A 4 -8.99 29.27 -15.69
CA SER A 4 -8.66 29.76 -14.34
C SER A 4 -9.39 28.93 -13.28
N PRO A 5 -8.78 28.69 -12.10
CA PRO A 5 -9.51 28.10 -10.97
C PRO A 5 -10.67 29.01 -10.55
N SER A 6 -11.64 28.47 -9.80
CA SER A 6 -12.78 29.26 -9.30
C SER A 6 -13.02 29.03 -7.80
N GLN A 7 -13.86 29.85 -7.16
CA GLN A 7 -14.31 29.68 -5.77
C GLN A 7 -13.18 29.51 -4.75
N LEU A 8 -12.17 30.40 -4.76
CA LEU A 8 -11.10 30.40 -3.75
C LEU A 8 -11.63 30.84 -2.39
N GLN A 9 -11.53 29.96 -1.39
CA GLN A 9 -11.97 30.20 -0.03
C GLN A 9 -10.84 29.96 0.97
N VAL A 10 -10.76 30.79 2.01
CA VAL A 10 -9.85 30.58 3.13
C VAL A 10 -10.62 29.82 4.22
N ILE A 11 -10.30 28.54 4.39
CA ILE A 11 -11.03 27.62 5.27
C ILE A 11 -10.40 27.50 6.67
N TYR A 12 -9.18 27.97 6.86
CA TYR A 12 -8.50 28.02 8.15
C TYR A 12 -7.56 29.22 8.22
N VAL A 13 -7.46 29.82 9.41
CA VAL A 13 -6.62 31.00 9.70
C VAL A 13 -6.02 30.82 11.10
N ASP A 14 -4.69 30.82 11.16
CA ASP A 14 -3.89 30.89 12.39
C ASP A 14 -3.14 32.24 12.44
N SER A 15 -2.50 32.51 13.56
CA SER A 15 -1.56 33.60 13.76
C SER A 15 -0.40 33.65 12.76
N THR A 16 -0.01 32.55 12.09
CA THR A 16 1.08 32.53 11.10
C THR A 16 0.82 31.70 9.84
N SER A 17 -0.41 31.24 9.60
CA SER A 17 -0.74 30.43 8.41
C SER A 17 -2.22 30.52 8.01
N CYS A 18 -2.52 30.26 6.74
CA CYS A 18 -3.87 30.18 6.19
C CYS A 18 -4.02 28.96 5.28
N THR A 19 -5.11 28.19 5.41
CA THR A 19 -5.43 27.11 4.45
C THR A 19 -6.46 27.58 3.43
N LEU A 20 -6.13 27.36 2.17
CA LEU A 20 -6.89 27.74 0.98
C LEU A 20 -7.46 26.49 0.32
N ILE A 21 -8.69 26.59 -0.19
CA ILE A 21 -9.31 25.61 -1.09
C ILE A 21 -9.90 26.33 -2.30
N TRP A 22 -9.90 25.70 -3.47
CA TRP A 22 -10.53 26.23 -4.67
C TRP A 22 -11.16 25.12 -5.50
N SER A 23 -12.08 25.49 -6.38
CA SER A 23 -12.63 24.59 -7.40
C SER A 23 -11.62 24.44 -8.53
N SER A 24 -11.25 23.19 -8.82
CA SER A 24 -10.35 22.83 -9.93
C SER A 24 -10.87 23.39 -11.25
N ALA A 25 -9.98 23.92 -12.08
CA ALA A 25 -10.31 24.15 -13.48
C ALA A 25 -10.66 22.81 -14.16
N PRO A 26 -11.57 22.78 -15.16
CA PRO A 26 -11.84 21.57 -15.95
C PRO A 26 -10.55 21.03 -16.56
N PRO A 27 -10.33 19.69 -16.58
CA PRO A 27 -9.09 19.13 -17.08
C PRO A 27 -8.97 19.32 -18.61
N PRO A 28 -7.95 20.05 -19.11
CA PRO A 28 -7.59 20.01 -20.52
C PRO A 28 -6.89 18.68 -20.83
N SER A 29 -6.50 18.48 -22.09
CA SER A 29 -5.70 17.33 -22.56
C SER A 29 -4.29 17.20 -21.93
N SER A 30 -3.96 18.00 -20.91
CA SER A 30 -2.66 18.02 -20.22
C SER A 30 -2.83 18.26 -18.72
N ARG A 31 -1.91 17.73 -17.91
CA ARG A 31 -1.95 17.83 -16.45
C ARG A 31 -1.86 19.28 -15.99
N ILE A 32 -2.80 19.71 -15.13
CA ILE A 32 -2.78 21.02 -14.45
C ILE A 32 -1.96 20.92 -13.15
N SER A 33 -1.19 21.96 -12.85
CA SER A 33 -0.70 22.32 -11.52
C SER A 33 -1.18 23.72 -11.13
N TYR A 34 -1.07 24.09 -9.84
CA TYR A 34 -1.50 25.39 -9.32
C TYR A 34 -0.34 26.22 -8.80
N ILE A 35 -0.43 27.53 -9.02
CA ILE A 35 0.46 28.55 -8.46
C ILE A 35 -0.35 29.39 -7.47
N VAL A 36 0.05 29.37 -6.20
CA VAL A 36 -0.55 30.16 -5.12
C VAL A 36 0.37 31.35 -4.82
N GLN A 37 -0.23 32.53 -4.74
CA GLN A 37 0.46 33.76 -4.34
C GLN A 37 -0.30 34.48 -3.23
N TYR A 38 0.43 35.22 -2.40
CA TYR A 38 -0.11 36.01 -1.31
C TYR A 38 0.46 37.43 -1.30
N ARG A 39 -0.30 38.39 -0.78
CA ARG A 39 0.21 39.73 -0.44
C ARG A 39 -0.30 40.19 0.91
N GLU A 40 0.54 40.90 1.64
CA GLU A 40 0.13 41.65 2.84
C GLU A 40 -0.64 42.91 2.37
N ILE A 41 -1.82 43.18 2.94
CA ILE A 41 -2.62 44.35 2.57
C ILE A 41 -1.85 45.63 2.88
N GLY A 42 -1.71 46.50 1.88
CA GLY A 42 -0.85 47.67 1.91
C GLY A 42 0.50 47.47 1.21
N ASN A 43 0.91 46.22 0.95
CA ASN A 43 2.05 45.89 0.09
C ASN A 43 1.55 45.68 -1.36
N PRO A 44 2.08 46.39 -2.38
CA PRO A 44 1.72 46.16 -3.78
C PRO A 44 2.28 44.83 -4.34
N THR A 45 3.30 44.26 -3.68
CA THR A 45 4.02 43.08 -4.15
C THR A 45 3.33 41.78 -3.76
N TRP A 46 3.19 40.88 -4.74
CA TRP A 46 2.74 39.50 -4.53
C TRP A 46 3.95 38.58 -4.38
N PHE A 47 3.89 37.67 -3.42
CA PHE A 47 4.91 36.67 -3.11
C PHE A 47 4.40 35.26 -3.47
N MET A 48 5.30 34.38 -3.90
CA MET A 48 4.99 32.96 -4.13
C MET A 48 4.76 32.27 -2.78
N ALA A 49 3.70 31.48 -2.69
CA ALA A 49 3.41 30.67 -1.50
C ALA A 49 3.95 29.24 -1.62
N ASN A 50 4.05 28.70 -2.84
CA ASN A 50 4.58 27.37 -3.13
C ASN A 50 5.74 27.44 -4.13
N ASP A 51 6.82 26.73 -3.84
CA ASP A 51 7.96 26.57 -4.75
C ASP A 51 7.78 25.37 -5.70
N GLU A 52 7.07 24.32 -5.24
CA GLU A 52 6.82 23.08 -5.98
C GLU A 52 5.44 23.06 -6.67
N PRO A 53 5.24 22.33 -7.78
CA PRO A 53 3.95 22.25 -8.48
C PRO A 53 2.85 21.56 -7.66
N LEU A 54 1.76 22.29 -7.39
CA LEU A 54 0.62 21.76 -6.64
C LEU A 54 -0.38 21.04 -7.56
N TYR A 55 -0.63 19.76 -7.33
CA TYR A 55 -1.62 18.97 -8.11
C TYR A 55 -2.99 18.83 -7.42
N THR A 56 -3.12 19.32 -6.18
CA THR A 56 -4.36 19.33 -5.39
C THR A 56 -4.97 20.73 -5.35
N ALA A 57 -6.30 20.82 -5.33
CA ALA A 57 -7.02 22.10 -5.27
C ALA A 57 -7.14 22.68 -3.84
N GLN A 58 -6.12 22.42 -3.00
CA GLN A 58 -6.01 22.86 -1.61
C GLN A 58 -4.54 23.07 -1.28
N TYR A 59 -4.23 24.12 -0.51
CA TYR A 59 -2.88 24.43 -0.04
C TYR A 59 -2.88 25.21 1.28
N THR A 60 -1.89 25.00 2.14
CA THR A 60 -1.67 25.82 3.35
C THR A 60 -0.49 26.75 3.12
N VAL A 61 -0.73 28.05 3.20
CA VAL A 61 0.30 29.09 3.18
C VAL A 61 0.82 29.28 4.60
N GLU A 62 2.10 29.02 4.82
CA GLU A 62 2.78 29.16 6.12
C GLU A 62 3.72 30.37 6.14
N GLY A 63 4.28 30.71 7.32
CA GLY A 63 5.26 31.80 7.45
C GLY A 63 4.67 33.22 7.37
N LEU A 64 3.35 33.37 7.51
CA LEU A 64 2.67 34.66 7.50
C LEU A 64 2.94 35.44 8.79
N ARG A 65 2.88 36.78 8.73
CA ARG A 65 3.07 37.65 9.89
C ARG A 65 1.82 37.69 10.76
N ALA A 66 2.00 37.45 12.06
CA ALA A 66 0.95 37.63 13.04
C ALA A 66 0.50 39.10 13.12
N ASN A 67 -0.81 39.30 13.35
CA ASN A 67 -1.48 40.61 13.37
C ASN A 67 -1.56 41.34 12.02
N SER A 68 -1.10 40.73 10.93
CA SER A 68 -1.20 41.29 9.57
C SER A 68 -2.45 40.81 8.83
N THR A 69 -2.82 41.53 7.78
CA THR A 69 -3.95 41.19 6.90
C THR A 69 -3.41 40.77 5.53
N TYR A 70 -3.93 39.69 4.97
CA TYR A 70 -3.48 39.10 3.71
C TYR A 70 -4.62 38.90 2.72
N GLU A 71 -4.25 38.85 1.44
CA GLU A 71 -5.10 38.43 0.32
C GLU A 71 -4.32 37.40 -0.51
N PHE A 72 -5.03 36.38 -1.01
CA PHE A 72 -4.45 35.27 -1.75
C PHE A 72 -5.01 35.23 -3.16
N ARG A 73 -4.20 34.74 -4.12
CA ARG A 73 -4.65 34.44 -5.47
C ARG A 73 -4.08 33.13 -5.98
N VAL A 74 -4.86 32.44 -6.81
CA VAL A 74 -4.44 31.16 -7.41
C VAL A 74 -4.60 31.20 -8.93
N PHE A 75 -3.56 30.71 -9.61
CA PHE A 75 -3.53 30.48 -11.06
C PHE A 75 -3.46 28.97 -11.33
N ALA A 76 -3.96 28.55 -12.50
CA ALA A 76 -3.67 27.23 -13.04
C ALA A 76 -2.48 27.31 -14.00
N GLN A 77 -1.70 26.24 -14.12
CA GLN A 77 -0.56 26.11 -15.01
C GLN A 77 -0.60 24.74 -15.69
N ASN A 78 -0.28 24.69 -16.98
CA ASN A 78 0.02 23.44 -17.69
C ASN A 78 1.21 23.64 -18.64
N ALA A 79 1.54 22.62 -19.42
CA ALA A 79 2.65 22.66 -20.39
C ALA A 79 2.55 23.81 -21.43
N TYR A 80 1.37 24.40 -21.60
CA TYR A 80 1.10 25.51 -22.52
C TYR A 80 1.01 26.87 -21.81
N GLY A 81 1.49 27.00 -20.56
CA GLY A 81 1.55 28.25 -19.81
C GLY A 81 0.56 28.36 -18.64
N ILE A 82 0.47 29.57 -18.09
CA ILE A 82 -0.35 29.94 -16.92
C ILE A 82 -1.72 30.46 -17.39
N SER A 83 -2.77 30.32 -16.58
CA SER A 83 -4.11 30.84 -16.86
C SER A 83 -4.09 32.37 -17.04
N GLN A 84 -4.91 32.88 -17.99
CA GLN A 84 -4.99 34.32 -18.30
C GLN A 84 -5.55 35.16 -17.14
N SER A 85 -6.32 34.54 -16.25
CA SER A 85 -6.87 35.13 -15.04
C SER A 85 -6.49 34.31 -13.81
N TYR A 86 -6.79 34.87 -12.65
CA TYR A 86 -6.62 34.25 -11.33
C TYR A 86 -7.91 34.42 -10.54
N VAL A 87 -8.12 33.53 -9.58
CA VAL A 87 -9.17 33.68 -8.56
C VAL A 87 -8.57 34.33 -7.31
N LEU A 88 -9.27 35.31 -6.73
CA LEU A 88 -8.91 35.99 -5.48
C LEU A 88 -9.67 35.38 -4.30
N SER A 89 -9.04 35.38 -3.13
CA SER A 89 -9.70 35.11 -1.86
C SER A 89 -10.40 36.36 -1.33
N GLU A 90 -11.24 36.21 -0.32
CA GLU A 90 -11.55 37.32 0.57
C GLU A 90 -10.30 37.81 1.33
N ILE A 91 -10.36 39.02 1.87
CA ILE A 91 -9.29 39.62 2.67
C ILE A 91 -9.33 39.04 4.09
N VAL A 92 -8.22 38.50 4.57
CA VAL A 92 -8.14 37.77 5.85
C VAL A 92 -7.19 38.44 6.82
N GLN A 93 -7.68 38.79 8.02
CA GLN A 93 -6.86 39.32 9.10
C GLN A 93 -6.42 38.22 10.07
N LEU A 94 -5.11 38.01 10.20
CA LEU A 94 -4.53 37.09 11.19
C LEU A 94 -4.54 37.79 12.55
N ARG A 95 -5.02 37.10 13.58
CA ARG A 95 -5.11 37.66 14.95
C ARG A 95 -4.00 37.09 15.84
N PRO A 96 -3.40 37.90 16.73
CA PRO A 96 -2.47 37.38 17.74
C PRO A 96 -3.17 36.35 18.62
N THR A 97 -2.57 35.17 18.76
CA THR A 97 -3.06 34.12 19.64
C THR A 97 -2.73 34.44 21.10
N GLY A 98 -3.55 35.30 21.70
CA GLY A 98 -3.70 35.32 23.16
C GLY A 98 -4.00 33.89 23.64
N LYS A 99 -3.34 33.45 24.73
CA LYS A 99 -3.35 32.05 25.19
C LYS A 99 -4.78 31.48 25.27
N GLY A 100 -5.11 30.59 24.32
CA GLY A 100 -6.30 29.74 24.35
C GLY A 100 -7.37 30.06 23.30
N SER A 101 -7.19 29.56 22.06
CA SER A 101 -8.30 29.01 21.25
C SER A 101 -7.80 28.26 20.00
N ALA A 102 -6.83 27.35 20.14
CA ALA A 102 -7.00 26.09 19.42
C ALA A 102 -8.20 25.41 20.10
N ALA A 103 -9.27 25.11 19.36
CA ALA A 103 -10.43 24.47 19.95
C ALA A 103 -10.04 23.06 20.42
N ALA A 104 -9.80 22.91 21.73
CA ALA A 104 -9.48 21.63 22.35
C ALA A 104 -10.74 20.76 22.39
N GLY A 105 -11.10 20.20 21.24
CA GLY A 105 -12.28 19.39 21.03
C GLY A 105 -11.97 18.13 20.21
N VAL A 106 -12.93 17.20 20.22
CA VAL A 106 -12.94 16.06 19.30
C VAL A 106 -13.23 16.54 17.88
N PRO A 107 -12.88 15.78 16.82
CA PRO A 107 -13.14 16.22 15.45
C PRO A 107 -14.65 16.35 15.17
N PRO A 108 -15.05 17.10 14.13
CA PRO A 108 -16.44 17.13 13.69
C PRO A 108 -16.88 15.74 13.19
N ARG A 109 -18.20 15.56 13.15
CA ARG A 109 -18.86 14.34 12.67
C ARG A 109 -18.49 14.09 11.21
N PRO A 110 -18.10 12.86 10.81
CA PRO A 110 -17.98 12.51 9.40
C PRO A 110 -19.33 12.59 8.67
N ASN A 111 -19.27 12.86 7.37
CA ASN A 111 -20.43 12.69 6.47
C ASN A 111 -20.87 11.21 6.47
N ARG A 112 -22.10 10.97 6.00
CA ARG A 112 -22.63 9.61 5.82
C ARG A 112 -21.67 8.83 4.89
N PRO A 113 -21.26 7.60 5.23
CA PRO A 113 -20.51 6.75 4.33
C PRO A 113 -21.41 6.21 3.22
N ASP A 114 -20.89 6.20 2.01
CA ASP A 114 -21.53 5.58 0.84
C ASP A 114 -20.88 4.21 0.57
N VAL A 115 -21.72 3.25 0.16
CA VAL A 115 -21.28 1.92 -0.28
C VAL A 115 -20.85 2.01 -1.74
N THR A 116 -19.58 1.71 -2.03
CA THR A 116 -19.06 1.76 -3.41
C THR A 116 -18.99 0.38 -4.07
N ASP A 117 -18.97 -0.69 -3.27
CA ASP A 117 -18.91 -2.08 -3.75
C ASP A 117 -19.44 -3.05 -2.69
N SER A 118 -19.98 -4.18 -3.12
CA SER A 118 -20.52 -5.25 -2.25
C SER A 118 -20.31 -6.62 -2.91
N LEU A 119 -19.43 -7.44 -2.34
CA LEU A 119 -18.96 -8.71 -2.93
C LEU A 119 -19.01 -9.85 -1.91
N ASN A 120 -19.90 -10.83 -2.12
CA ASN A 120 -20.02 -12.21 -1.56
C ASN A 120 -19.86 -12.49 -0.05
N ASN A 121 -19.27 -11.60 0.74
CA ASN A 121 -19.10 -11.62 2.20
C ASN A 121 -18.55 -10.25 2.70
N SER A 122 -18.58 -9.21 1.85
CA SER A 122 -17.84 -7.96 2.09
C SER A 122 -18.51 -6.73 1.46
N VAL A 123 -18.27 -5.56 2.05
CA VAL A 123 -18.77 -4.26 1.63
C VAL A 123 -17.63 -3.24 1.68
N THR A 124 -17.42 -2.48 0.61
CA THR A 124 -16.47 -1.36 0.59
C THR A 124 -17.19 -0.05 0.80
N LEU A 125 -16.79 0.67 1.85
CA LEU A 125 -17.27 2.00 2.17
C LEU A 125 -16.28 3.07 1.74
N ARG A 126 -16.82 4.23 1.37
CA ARG A 126 -16.10 5.48 1.18
C ARG A 126 -16.84 6.62 1.89
N TRP A 127 -16.10 7.59 2.42
CA TRP A 127 -16.68 8.78 3.05
C TRP A 127 -15.80 10.01 2.78
N ASP A 128 -16.40 11.20 2.78
CA ASP A 128 -15.66 12.44 2.54
C ASP A 128 -14.60 12.72 3.62
N PRO A 129 -13.47 13.37 3.24
CA PRO A 129 -12.52 13.93 4.20
C PRO A 129 -13.21 14.84 5.22
N VAL A 130 -12.91 14.63 6.51
CA VAL A 130 -13.48 15.43 7.58
C VAL A 130 -12.74 16.75 7.69
N MET A 131 -13.36 17.81 7.18
CA MET A 131 -12.86 19.19 7.32
C MET A 131 -12.83 19.58 8.81
N SER A 132 -11.64 19.72 9.37
CA SER A 132 -11.44 19.97 10.81
C SER A 132 -10.25 20.87 11.10
N SER A 133 -10.41 21.72 12.12
CA SER A 133 -9.33 22.50 12.74
C SER A 133 -8.53 21.73 13.79
N VAL A 134 -8.87 20.47 14.07
CA VAL A 134 -8.10 19.57 14.94
C VAL A 134 -7.62 18.34 14.17
N SER A 135 -6.40 17.89 14.43
CA SER A 135 -5.77 16.80 13.68
C SER A 135 -6.51 15.47 13.85
N VAL A 136 -7.10 14.96 12.76
CA VAL A 136 -7.71 13.63 12.74
C VAL A 136 -6.58 12.58 12.66
N GLN A 137 -6.47 11.73 13.69
CA GLN A 137 -5.52 10.61 13.72
C GLN A 137 -6.00 9.42 12.89
N GLY A 138 -7.31 9.30 12.69
CA GLY A 138 -7.95 8.34 11.80
C GLY A 138 -9.42 8.11 12.15
N PHE A 139 -10.02 7.12 11.51
CA PHE A 139 -11.44 6.79 11.57
C PHE A 139 -11.70 5.42 12.19
N GLN A 140 -12.77 5.34 12.98
CA GLN A 140 -13.38 4.12 13.50
C GLN A 140 -14.65 3.83 12.71
N VAL A 141 -14.72 2.67 12.09
CA VAL A 141 -15.89 2.16 11.38
C VAL A 141 -16.64 1.18 12.29
N GLU A 142 -17.96 1.30 12.30
CA GLU A 142 -18.87 0.43 13.05
C GLU A 142 -20.04 0.00 12.14
N TYR A 143 -20.58 -1.19 12.37
CA TYR A 143 -21.75 -1.73 11.66
C TYR A 143 -22.84 -2.17 12.65
N CYS A 144 -24.09 -2.21 12.20
CA CYS A 144 -25.20 -2.83 12.92
C CYS A 144 -26.12 -3.57 11.95
N VAL A 145 -26.95 -4.46 12.48
CA VAL A 145 -28.10 -5.04 11.75
C VAL A 145 -29.32 -4.15 12.05
N PRO A 146 -30.01 -3.58 11.04
CA PRO A 146 -31.08 -2.60 11.28
C PRO A 146 -32.26 -3.14 12.11
N ASN A 147 -32.54 -4.43 11.99
CA ASN A 147 -33.66 -5.11 12.64
C ASN A 147 -33.32 -5.72 14.02
N ASP A 148 -32.07 -5.59 14.50
CA ASP A 148 -31.68 -6.07 15.83
C ASP A 148 -32.14 -5.09 16.94
N SER A 149 -32.65 -5.62 18.04
CA SER A 149 -33.29 -4.85 19.12
C SER A 149 -32.79 -5.29 20.51
N PRO A 150 -32.03 -4.45 21.23
CA PRO A 150 -31.62 -3.09 20.89
C PRO A 150 -30.55 -3.06 19.78
N GLN A 151 -30.56 -2.02 18.94
CA GLN A 151 -29.60 -1.85 17.84
C GLN A 151 -28.16 -1.77 18.37
N ARG A 152 -27.37 -2.82 18.15
CA ARG A 152 -25.97 -2.92 18.59
C ARG A 152 -25.02 -2.55 17.46
N TRP A 153 -24.11 -1.62 17.75
CA TRP A 153 -23.05 -1.20 16.85
C TRP A 153 -21.74 -1.92 17.19
N THR A 154 -21.22 -2.69 16.25
CA THR A 154 -20.01 -3.50 16.37
C THR A 154 -18.87 -2.84 15.61
N ARG A 155 -17.68 -2.76 16.22
CA ARG A 155 -16.49 -2.16 15.59
C ARG A 155 -15.89 -3.08 14.54
N VAL A 156 -15.61 -2.54 13.36
CA VAL A 156 -14.92 -3.29 12.29
C VAL A 156 -13.41 -3.27 12.52
N ASN A 157 -12.81 -2.09 12.63
CA ASN A 157 -11.37 -1.93 12.73
C ASN A 157 -10.89 -1.78 14.18
N SER A 158 -9.90 -2.59 14.57
CA SER A 158 -9.20 -2.46 15.87
C SER A 158 -8.17 -1.32 15.90
N ILE A 159 -7.69 -0.88 14.73
CA ILE A 159 -6.76 0.24 14.55
C ILE A 159 -7.44 1.26 13.64
N LEU A 160 -7.36 2.55 13.98
CA LEU A 160 -7.95 3.63 13.18
C LEU A 160 -7.42 3.61 11.74
N THR A 161 -8.31 3.63 10.74
CA THR A 161 -7.88 3.82 9.35
C THR A 161 -7.56 5.28 9.10
N LYS A 162 -6.47 5.57 8.39
CA LYS A 162 -6.14 6.93 7.94
C LYS A 162 -6.76 7.27 6.58
N ASN A 163 -7.22 6.25 5.84
CA ASN A 163 -7.82 6.43 4.54
C ASN A 163 -9.31 6.77 4.68
N ASN A 164 -9.84 7.47 3.68
CA ASN A 164 -11.25 7.81 3.54
C ASN A 164 -12.10 6.68 2.92
N SER A 165 -11.60 5.45 2.99
CA SER A 165 -12.28 4.24 2.56
C SER A 165 -11.86 3.05 3.42
N MET A 166 -12.74 2.05 3.49
CA MET A 166 -12.45 0.77 4.14
C MET A 166 -13.33 -0.34 3.56
N THR A 167 -12.72 -1.48 3.23
CA THR A 167 -13.43 -2.73 2.94
C THR A 167 -13.65 -3.50 4.24
N ILE A 168 -14.89 -3.96 4.41
CA ILE A 168 -15.40 -4.67 5.58
C ILE A 168 -15.68 -6.11 5.13
N GLY A 169 -14.97 -7.08 5.69
CA GLY A 169 -15.19 -8.51 5.42
C GLY A 169 -16.06 -9.19 6.48
N ASP A 170 -16.22 -10.50 6.35
CA ASP A 170 -16.92 -11.39 7.28
C ASP A 170 -18.39 -11.01 7.55
N LEU A 171 -19.05 -10.40 6.55
CA LEU A 171 -20.46 -9.98 6.60
C LEU A 171 -21.38 -11.05 6.00
N ILE A 172 -22.24 -11.64 6.84
CA ILE A 172 -23.14 -12.75 6.49
C ILE A 172 -23.89 -12.46 5.17
N PRO A 173 -23.74 -13.30 4.13
CA PRO A 173 -24.48 -13.13 2.88
C PRO A 173 -25.99 -13.20 3.09
N GLY A 174 -26.75 -12.38 2.36
CA GLY A 174 -28.19 -12.20 2.55
C GLY A 174 -28.59 -11.33 3.75
N GLN A 175 -27.69 -11.05 4.69
CA GLN A 175 -27.97 -10.16 5.83
C GLN A 175 -27.86 -8.69 5.43
N GLU A 176 -28.84 -7.90 5.86
CA GLU A 176 -28.84 -6.45 5.75
C GLU A 176 -28.03 -5.80 6.88
N TYR A 177 -27.15 -4.85 6.52
CA TYR A 177 -26.31 -4.10 7.43
C TYR A 177 -26.42 -2.58 7.18
N GLN A 178 -26.17 -1.81 8.24
CA GLN A 178 -25.93 -0.36 8.20
C GLN A 178 -24.56 -0.05 8.79
N PHE A 179 -23.88 0.95 8.24
CA PHE A 179 -22.52 1.32 8.61
C PHE A 179 -22.42 2.78 9.04
N ARG A 180 -21.52 3.09 9.98
CA ARG A 180 -21.21 4.47 10.39
C ARG A 180 -19.73 4.66 10.65
N VAL A 181 -19.27 5.89 10.52
CA VAL A 181 -17.87 6.29 10.69
C VAL A 181 -17.74 7.33 11.79
N THR A 182 -16.72 7.22 12.62
CA THR A 182 -16.40 8.16 13.71
C THR A 182 -14.96 8.61 13.57
N ALA A 183 -14.69 9.91 13.52
CA ALA A 183 -13.34 10.46 13.50
C ALA A 183 -12.73 10.45 14.91
N LYS A 184 -11.41 10.29 15.03
CA LYS A 184 -10.70 10.36 16.31
C LYS A 184 -9.45 11.22 16.23
N ASN A 185 -9.18 11.97 17.28
CA ASN A 185 -7.92 12.67 17.53
C ASN A 185 -7.32 12.27 18.89
N SER A 186 -6.29 12.99 19.33
CA SER A 186 -5.65 12.83 20.64
C SER A 186 -6.55 13.15 21.83
N ILE A 187 -7.65 13.89 21.62
CA ILE A 187 -8.61 14.30 22.66
C ILE A 187 -9.74 13.27 22.80
N GLY A 188 -10.21 12.69 21.68
CA GLY A 188 -11.25 11.66 21.72
C GLY A 188 -11.92 11.39 20.37
N TYR A 189 -13.10 10.77 20.44
CA TYR A 189 -13.94 10.40 19.29
C TYR A 189 -14.98 11.50 19.00
N SER A 190 -15.24 11.76 17.72
CA SER A 190 -16.35 12.60 17.25
C SER A 190 -17.71 11.99 17.60
N ARG A 191 -18.80 12.68 17.26
CA ARG A 191 -20.08 11.99 17.07
C ARG A 191 -19.95 11.05 15.85
N PRO A 192 -20.56 9.84 15.86
CA PRO A 192 -20.62 8.98 14.67
C PRO A 192 -21.39 9.65 13.53
N SER A 193 -21.10 9.31 12.28
CA SER A 193 -21.82 9.76 11.07
C SER A 193 -23.32 9.45 11.12
N GLU A 194 -24.08 9.90 10.12
CA GLU A 194 -25.36 9.21 9.85
C GLU A 194 -25.04 7.76 9.40
N PRO A 195 -25.90 6.79 9.72
CA PRO A 195 -25.83 5.46 9.11
C PRO A 195 -25.86 5.55 7.58
N SER A 196 -25.13 4.65 6.91
CA SER A 196 -25.33 4.38 5.49
C SER A 196 -26.80 4.02 5.21
N LEU A 197 -27.17 4.06 3.93
CA LEU A 197 -28.36 3.31 3.53
C LEU A 197 -28.16 1.82 3.91
N PRO A 198 -29.23 1.10 4.31
CA PRO A 198 -29.16 -0.34 4.50
C PRO A 198 -28.69 -1.03 3.21
N ILE A 199 -27.82 -2.02 3.33
CA ILE A 199 -27.34 -2.84 2.23
C ILE A 199 -27.37 -4.31 2.62
N SER A 200 -28.01 -5.13 1.79
CA SER A 200 -27.94 -6.59 1.89
C SER A 200 -26.68 -7.08 1.19
N VAL A 201 -25.87 -7.88 1.88
CA VAL A 201 -24.70 -8.52 1.26
C VAL A 201 -25.19 -9.51 0.21
N LEU A 202 -24.67 -9.41 -1.02
CA LEU A 202 -25.06 -10.33 -2.09
C LEU A 202 -24.71 -11.78 -1.70
N GLU A 203 -25.68 -12.67 -1.88
CA GLU A 203 -25.42 -14.11 -1.80
C GLU A 203 -24.43 -14.54 -2.90
N PRO A 204 -23.58 -15.56 -2.65
CA PRO A 204 -22.68 -16.09 -3.66
C PRO A 204 -23.47 -16.71 -4.82
N GLY A 205 -23.70 -15.90 -5.85
CA GLY A 205 -24.34 -16.32 -7.08
C GLY A 205 -23.62 -17.54 -7.69
N VAL A 206 -24.40 -18.56 -8.02
CA VAL A 206 -23.92 -19.71 -8.81
C VAL A 206 -23.24 -19.18 -10.06
N ARG A 207 -22.09 -19.76 -10.41
CA ARG A 207 -21.23 -19.34 -11.53
C ARG A 207 -22.03 -19.11 -12.82
N ASP A 208 -22.31 -17.87 -13.14
CA ASP A 208 -22.67 -17.49 -14.50
C ASP A 208 -21.37 -17.28 -15.29
N THR A 209 -21.10 -18.19 -16.22
CA THR A 209 -20.06 -18.04 -17.23
C THR A 209 -20.51 -17.03 -18.28
N SER A 210 -20.68 -15.77 -17.86
CA SER A 210 -20.98 -14.65 -18.75
C SER A 210 -19.68 -13.95 -19.13
N THR A 211 -19.25 -14.18 -20.37
CA THR A 211 -18.19 -13.40 -21.01
C THR A 211 -18.62 -11.94 -21.10
N LEU A 212 -18.04 -11.07 -20.26
CA LEU A 212 -18.18 -9.63 -20.43
C LEU A 212 -17.62 -9.24 -21.81
N PRO A 213 -18.37 -8.51 -22.65
CA PRO A 213 -17.84 -7.98 -23.90
C PRO A 213 -16.85 -6.87 -23.58
N VAL A 214 -15.56 -7.17 -23.70
CA VAL A 214 -14.51 -6.15 -23.64
C VAL A 214 -14.54 -5.40 -24.96
N GLU A 215 -15.13 -4.20 -24.98
CA GLU A 215 -14.84 -3.24 -26.03
C GLU A 215 -13.37 -2.83 -25.91
N ILE A 216 -12.57 -3.28 -26.87
CA ILE A 216 -11.15 -2.95 -26.98
C ILE A 216 -11.04 -1.65 -27.77
N SER A 217 -10.72 -0.55 -27.10
CA SER A 217 -10.31 0.69 -27.76
C SER A 217 -8.96 1.17 -27.24
N GLU A 218 -8.28 1.90 -28.13
CA GLU A 218 -7.04 2.65 -27.91
C GLU A 218 -5.73 1.85 -27.81
N THR A 219 -5.15 1.62 -28.99
CA THR A 219 -3.71 1.79 -29.19
C THR A 219 -3.25 3.13 -28.63
N ARG A 220 -2.50 3.11 -27.53
CA ARG A 220 -1.69 4.26 -27.11
C ARG A 220 -0.35 4.20 -27.83
N GLU A 221 -0.09 5.17 -28.69
CA GLU A 221 1.27 5.46 -29.14
C GLU A 221 2.02 6.20 -28.02
N SER A 222 3.21 5.72 -27.69
CA SER A 222 4.07 6.30 -26.66
C SER A 222 4.78 7.57 -27.17
N PRO A 223 4.95 8.62 -26.34
CA PRO A 223 5.71 9.81 -26.72
C PRO A 223 7.19 9.48 -26.97
N PRO A 224 7.94 10.33 -27.69
CA PRO A 224 9.32 10.03 -28.09
C PRO A 224 10.26 9.87 -26.89
N ILE A 225 11.11 8.86 -26.98
CA ILE A 225 12.13 8.47 -26.01
C ILE A 225 13.08 9.67 -25.77
N THR A 226 13.40 9.95 -24.50
CA THR A 226 14.48 10.86 -24.11
C THR A 226 15.68 10.07 -23.58
N ASP A 227 16.89 10.61 -23.72
CA ASP A 227 18.18 9.92 -23.44
C ASP A 227 18.43 9.51 -21.97
N THR A 228 17.41 9.56 -21.10
CA THR A 228 17.45 9.16 -19.69
C THR A 228 16.40 8.11 -19.33
N ASP A 229 15.77 7.47 -20.33
CA ASP A 229 14.78 6.42 -20.11
C ASP A 229 15.45 5.06 -19.81
N ASP A 230 15.28 4.58 -18.58
CA ASP A 230 15.80 3.29 -18.08
C ASP A 230 14.81 2.12 -18.34
N SER A 231 13.80 2.36 -19.19
CA SER A 231 12.82 1.35 -19.59
C SER A 231 13.45 0.22 -20.42
N PRO A 232 13.11 -1.05 -20.16
CA PRO A 232 13.66 -2.17 -20.90
C PRO A 232 13.25 -2.11 -22.39
N PRO A 233 14.14 -2.46 -23.33
CA PRO A 233 13.87 -2.28 -24.76
C PRO A 233 12.69 -3.16 -25.23
N PRO A 234 11.82 -2.65 -26.12
CA PRO A 234 10.66 -3.39 -26.63
C PRO A 234 11.03 -4.75 -27.22
N LEU A 235 10.13 -5.74 -27.03
CA LEU A 235 10.39 -7.13 -27.36
C LEU A 235 10.64 -7.32 -28.87
N ARG A 236 11.83 -7.82 -29.22
CA ARG A 236 12.21 -8.09 -30.61
C ARG A 236 11.37 -9.22 -31.21
N ARG A 237 10.63 -8.91 -32.28
CA ARG A 237 10.04 -9.92 -33.16
C ARG A 237 11.08 -10.39 -34.18
N PHE A 238 11.35 -11.69 -34.24
CA PHE A 238 12.04 -12.28 -35.38
C PHE A 238 11.03 -12.51 -36.50
N SER A 239 11.12 -11.72 -37.58
CA SER A 239 10.39 -12.00 -38.82
C SER A 239 11.14 -13.08 -39.62
N PRO A 240 10.48 -14.10 -40.17
CA PRO A 240 11.12 -15.07 -41.06
C PRO A 240 11.64 -14.46 -42.37
N ASN A 241 11.12 -13.30 -42.76
CA ASN A 241 11.51 -12.54 -43.95
C ASN A 241 11.68 -11.05 -43.61
N ALA A 242 12.68 -10.41 -44.22
CA ALA A 242 13.14 -9.03 -44.05
C ALA A 242 14.06 -8.74 -42.84
N ASN A 243 15.14 -7.99 -43.11
CA ASN A 243 16.20 -7.59 -42.17
C ASN A 243 15.83 -6.41 -41.25
N GLU A 244 14.54 -6.09 -41.10
CA GLU A 244 14.08 -4.94 -40.31
C GLU A 244 13.57 -5.37 -38.93
N VAL A 245 14.20 -4.86 -37.88
CA VAL A 245 13.77 -5.06 -36.49
C VAL A 245 12.70 -4.02 -36.18
N GLN A 246 11.43 -4.42 -36.31
CA GLN A 246 10.31 -3.56 -35.92
C GLN A 246 10.11 -3.62 -34.40
N TYR A 247 10.27 -2.48 -33.74
CA TYR A 247 9.97 -2.30 -32.32
C TYR A 247 8.50 -1.88 -32.17
N ARG A 248 7.76 -2.60 -31.31
CA ARG A 248 6.38 -2.30 -30.93
C ARG A 248 6.18 -2.74 -29.49
N ASP A 249 5.42 -1.97 -28.73
CA ASP A 249 4.96 -2.38 -27.40
C ASP A 249 3.95 -3.54 -27.53
N PRO A 250 4.25 -4.72 -26.95
CA PRO A 250 3.36 -5.87 -26.98
C PRO A 250 2.15 -5.62 -26.07
N THR A 251 0.97 -6.04 -26.51
CA THR A 251 -0.23 -6.00 -25.68
C THR A 251 -0.12 -6.97 -24.50
N LEU A 252 -0.82 -6.69 -23.40
CA LEU A 252 -0.76 -7.51 -22.20
C LEU A 252 -1.07 -9.02 -22.45
N PRO A 253 -2.05 -9.41 -23.31
CA PRO A 253 -2.24 -10.81 -23.71
C PRO A 253 -1.04 -11.42 -24.45
N GLU A 254 -0.40 -10.67 -25.37
CA GLU A 254 0.81 -11.13 -26.07
C GLU A 254 1.96 -11.37 -25.09
N VAL A 255 2.18 -10.46 -24.12
CA VAL A 255 3.20 -10.62 -23.06
C VAL A 255 2.93 -11.87 -22.21
N ILE A 256 1.67 -12.12 -21.86
CA ILE A 256 1.27 -13.28 -21.05
C ILE A 256 1.44 -14.58 -21.84
N ASP A 257 1.16 -14.59 -23.14
CA ASP A 257 1.44 -15.76 -23.98
C ASP A 257 2.95 -16.05 -24.08
N TYR A 258 3.77 -15.00 -24.20
CA TYR A 258 5.24 -15.12 -24.27
C TYR A 258 5.88 -15.75 -23.01
N LEU A 259 5.22 -15.71 -21.84
CA LEU A 259 5.66 -16.46 -20.65
C LEU A 259 5.65 -17.99 -20.89
N GLY A 260 4.78 -18.48 -21.79
CA GLY A 260 4.72 -19.89 -22.18
C GLY A 260 5.72 -20.30 -23.27
N ASN A 261 6.41 -19.35 -23.90
CA ASN A 261 7.19 -19.60 -25.12
C ASN A 261 8.35 -20.60 -24.90
N ALA A 262 8.65 -21.43 -25.89
CA ALA A 262 9.78 -22.38 -25.81
C ALA A 262 11.15 -21.69 -25.64
N ASN A 263 11.31 -20.46 -26.13
CA ASN A 263 12.56 -19.72 -26.06
C ASN A 263 12.73 -18.99 -24.71
N ASN A 264 13.78 -19.35 -23.97
CA ASN A 264 14.12 -18.75 -22.68
C ASN A 264 14.40 -17.24 -22.76
N ILE A 265 14.91 -16.71 -23.88
CA ILE A 265 15.14 -15.27 -24.06
C ILE A 265 13.79 -14.52 -24.13
N ILE A 266 12.80 -15.11 -24.80
CA ILE A 266 11.45 -14.55 -24.91
C ILE A 266 10.79 -14.56 -23.52
N LYS A 267 10.86 -15.68 -22.80
CA LYS A 267 10.38 -15.79 -21.41
C LYS A 267 11.04 -14.77 -20.47
N LEU A 268 12.36 -14.61 -20.56
CA LEU A 268 13.13 -13.69 -19.73
C LEU A 268 12.68 -12.24 -19.94
N ASN A 269 12.62 -11.80 -21.19
CA ASN A 269 12.23 -10.42 -21.51
C ASN A 269 10.75 -10.17 -21.22
N ALA A 270 9.86 -11.13 -21.52
CA ALA A 270 8.43 -11.02 -21.22
C ALA A 270 8.15 -10.97 -19.70
N SER A 271 8.82 -11.81 -18.91
CA SER A 271 8.69 -11.76 -17.44
C SER A 271 9.27 -10.48 -16.84
N GLY A 272 10.40 -9.97 -17.34
CA GLY A 272 10.96 -8.69 -16.91
C GLY A 272 10.07 -7.49 -17.27
N TYR A 273 9.54 -7.46 -18.49
CA TYR A 273 8.59 -6.44 -18.92
C TYR A 273 7.29 -6.48 -18.10
N LEU A 274 6.75 -7.68 -17.83
CA LEU A 274 5.56 -7.84 -17.00
C LEU A 274 5.80 -7.42 -15.53
N GLN A 275 7.02 -7.59 -15.01
CA GLN A 275 7.38 -7.11 -13.68
C GLN A 275 7.28 -5.58 -13.59
N HIS A 276 7.71 -4.86 -14.64
CA HIS A 276 7.54 -3.41 -14.73
C HIS A 276 6.06 -3.03 -14.83
N LEU A 277 5.30 -3.63 -15.76
CA LEU A 277 3.87 -3.32 -15.93
C LEU A 277 3.01 -3.60 -14.68
N THR A 278 3.39 -4.55 -13.84
CA THR A 278 2.68 -4.87 -12.58
C THR A 278 3.10 -3.99 -11.40
N PHE A 279 4.09 -3.11 -11.57
CA PHE A 279 4.54 -2.21 -10.52
C PHE A 279 3.58 -1.02 -10.36
N ASN A 280 2.94 -0.94 -9.19
CA ASN A 280 2.04 0.16 -8.79
C ASN A 280 0.81 0.41 -9.69
N ASP A 281 0.51 -0.46 -10.68
CA ASP A 281 -0.71 -0.42 -11.49
C ASP A 281 -1.67 -1.56 -11.09
N ASP A 282 -2.74 -1.21 -10.40
CA ASP A 282 -3.75 -2.17 -9.93
C ASP A 282 -4.67 -2.69 -11.05
N SER A 283 -4.87 -1.93 -12.13
CA SER A 283 -5.64 -2.37 -13.30
C SER A 283 -4.89 -3.47 -14.06
N ILE A 284 -3.59 -3.29 -14.26
CA ILE A 284 -2.74 -4.31 -14.88
C ILE A 284 -2.68 -5.56 -14.01
N LYS A 285 -2.48 -5.45 -12.69
CA LYS A 285 -2.48 -6.63 -11.80
C LYS A 285 -3.76 -7.47 -11.94
N GLN A 286 -4.93 -6.83 -11.97
CA GLN A 286 -6.21 -7.50 -12.16
C GLN A 286 -6.34 -8.13 -13.55
N LYS A 287 -5.93 -7.43 -14.61
CA LYS A 287 -5.91 -7.97 -15.98
C LYS A 287 -4.97 -9.17 -16.13
N VAL A 288 -3.80 -9.16 -15.48
CA VAL A 288 -2.86 -10.29 -15.46
C VAL A 288 -3.48 -11.53 -14.84
N ARG A 289 -4.24 -11.38 -13.74
CA ARG A 289 -5.02 -12.48 -13.18
C ARG A 289 -6.09 -12.97 -14.17
N ALA A 290 -6.91 -12.07 -14.71
CA ALA A 290 -8.01 -12.40 -15.61
C ALA A 290 -7.55 -13.11 -16.90
N LEU A 291 -6.33 -12.82 -17.37
CA LEU A 291 -5.70 -13.44 -18.54
C LEU A 291 -4.91 -14.73 -18.22
N GLY A 292 -5.00 -15.27 -17.00
CA GLY A 292 -4.29 -16.50 -16.60
C GLY A 292 -2.77 -16.33 -16.45
N GLY A 293 -2.27 -15.10 -16.35
CA GLY A 293 -0.83 -14.81 -16.25
C GLY A 293 -0.21 -15.29 -14.94
N ILE A 294 -0.98 -15.36 -13.85
CA ILE A 294 -0.49 -15.86 -12.54
C ILE A 294 -0.07 -17.33 -12.65
N GLU A 295 -0.85 -18.19 -13.28
CA GLU A 295 -0.53 -19.62 -13.47
C GLU A 295 0.78 -19.79 -14.25
N LYS A 296 0.93 -19.05 -15.36
CA LYS A 296 2.15 -19.06 -16.18
C LYS A 296 3.37 -18.57 -15.38
N LEU A 297 3.21 -17.54 -14.55
CA LEU A 297 4.29 -17.05 -13.68
C LEU A 297 4.68 -18.07 -12.60
N VAL A 298 3.71 -18.79 -12.02
CA VAL A 298 3.99 -19.88 -11.08
C VAL A 298 4.74 -21.02 -11.78
N ALA A 299 4.35 -21.39 -13.00
CA ALA A 299 5.07 -22.40 -13.79
C ALA A 299 6.54 -22.00 -14.08
N LEU A 300 6.81 -20.70 -14.32
CA LEU A 300 8.17 -20.17 -14.53
C LEU A 300 9.08 -20.26 -13.30
N LEU A 301 8.55 -20.46 -12.09
CA LEU A 301 9.38 -20.74 -10.90
C LEU A 301 10.16 -22.05 -11.02
N ASN A 302 9.69 -22.99 -11.84
CA ASN A 302 10.39 -24.24 -12.12
C ASN A 302 11.38 -24.15 -13.30
N SER A 303 11.58 -22.97 -13.90
CA SER A 303 12.56 -22.75 -14.96
C SER A 303 13.98 -23.08 -14.49
N GLU A 304 14.85 -23.53 -15.39
CA GLU A 304 16.27 -23.76 -15.10
C GLU A 304 17.10 -22.47 -15.09
N VAL A 305 16.54 -21.35 -15.58
CA VAL A 305 17.24 -20.07 -15.71
C VAL A 305 16.95 -19.17 -14.49
N PRO A 306 17.96 -18.84 -13.65
CA PRO A 306 17.75 -18.05 -12.42
C PRO A 306 17.14 -16.67 -12.66
N GLU A 307 17.47 -16.01 -13.77
CA GLU A 307 16.94 -14.70 -14.12
C GLU A 307 15.42 -14.76 -14.41
N ILE A 308 14.94 -15.84 -15.03
CA ILE A 308 13.51 -16.07 -15.27
C ILE A 308 12.79 -16.32 -13.94
N GLN A 309 13.37 -17.14 -13.06
CA GLN A 309 12.84 -17.38 -11.71
C GLN A 309 12.74 -16.06 -10.91
N ARG A 310 13.79 -15.22 -10.97
CA ARG A 310 13.86 -13.91 -10.28
C ARG A 310 12.78 -12.94 -10.79
N ASN A 311 12.62 -12.82 -12.11
CA ASN A 311 11.59 -11.99 -12.71
C ASN A 311 10.18 -12.51 -12.36
N ALA A 312 9.96 -13.82 -12.42
CA ALA A 312 8.69 -14.44 -12.03
C ALA A 312 8.34 -14.19 -10.55
N CYS A 313 9.31 -14.35 -9.64
CA CYS A 313 9.15 -13.97 -8.22
C CYS A 313 8.83 -12.47 -8.06
N GLY A 314 9.48 -11.62 -8.85
CA GLY A 314 9.24 -10.17 -8.90
C GLY A 314 7.82 -9.82 -9.31
N CYS A 315 7.30 -10.43 -10.39
CA CYS A 315 5.92 -10.30 -10.83
C CYS A 315 4.94 -10.77 -9.75
N LEU A 316 5.14 -11.98 -9.21
CA LEU A 316 4.26 -12.57 -8.19
C LEU A 316 4.21 -11.73 -6.91
N ARG A 317 5.34 -11.13 -6.50
CA ARG A 317 5.41 -10.15 -5.40
C ARG A 317 4.58 -8.90 -5.71
N ASN A 318 4.74 -8.31 -6.90
CA ASN A 318 3.99 -7.11 -7.31
C ASN A 318 2.47 -7.39 -7.41
N LEU A 319 2.09 -8.56 -7.95
CA LEU A 319 0.71 -9.02 -8.08
C LEU A 319 0.06 -9.30 -6.72
N SER A 320 0.82 -9.84 -5.76
CA SER A 320 0.34 -10.13 -4.40
C SER A 320 0.16 -8.86 -3.56
N PHE A 321 0.73 -7.72 -3.97
CA PHE A 321 0.62 -6.47 -3.22
C PHE A 321 -0.68 -5.72 -3.53
N GLY A 322 -1.55 -5.63 -2.51
CA GLY A 322 -2.79 -4.84 -2.53
C GLY A 322 -4.07 -5.60 -2.92
N HIS A 323 -3.98 -6.84 -3.42
CA HIS A 323 -5.12 -7.57 -4.00
C HIS A 323 -5.26 -9.00 -3.44
N PRO A 324 -6.16 -9.24 -2.46
CA PRO A 324 -6.46 -10.58 -1.91
C PRO A 324 -6.76 -11.62 -2.99
N GLU A 325 -7.59 -11.26 -3.96
CA GLU A 325 -7.94 -12.03 -5.16
C GLU A 325 -6.72 -12.60 -5.92
N ASN A 326 -5.61 -11.85 -5.98
CA ASN A 326 -4.39 -12.29 -6.65
C ASN A 326 -3.61 -13.28 -5.77
N LYS A 327 -3.57 -13.07 -4.44
CA LYS A 327 -2.94 -14.01 -3.49
C LYS A 327 -3.65 -15.36 -3.49
N LEU A 328 -4.99 -15.36 -3.58
CA LEU A 328 -5.80 -16.57 -3.74
C LEU A 328 -5.52 -17.27 -5.09
N CYS A 329 -5.44 -16.53 -6.20
CA CYS A 329 -5.05 -17.14 -7.48
C CYS A 329 -3.63 -17.75 -7.45
N VAL A 330 -2.68 -17.11 -6.75
CA VAL A 330 -1.33 -17.69 -6.52
C VAL A 330 -1.42 -18.97 -5.68
N LEU A 331 -2.35 -19.06 -4.71
CA LEU A 331 -2.62 -20.30 -3.98
C LEU A 331 -3.15 -21.40 -4.92
N ASP A 332 -4.24 -21.11 -5.64
CA ASP A 332 -4.98 -22.09 -6.43
C ASP A 332 -4.11 -22.75 -7.51
N CYS A 333 -3.09 -22.03 -8.02
CA CYS A 333 -2.09 -22.54 -8.94
C CYS A 333 -0.90 -23.27 -8.28
N ASN A 334 -0.99 -23.65 -6.99
CA ASN A 334 0.08 -24.23 -6.17
C ASN A 334 1.35 -23.36 -6.02
N GLY A 335 1.20 -22.03 -6.12
CA GLY A 335 2.32 -21.09 -6.08
C GLY A 335 3.16 -21.14 -4.81
N VAL A 336 2.58 -21.47 -3.66
CA VAL A 336 3.34 -21.64 -2.40
C VAL A 336 4.22 -22.89 -2.40
N GLU A 337 3.75 -23.99 -2.98
CA GLU A 337 4.57 -25.19 -3.11
C GLU A 337 5.71 -24.97 -4.11
N ALA A 338 5.43 -24.28 -5.23
CA ALA A 338 6.44 -23.89 -6.20
C ALA A 338 7.49 -22.94 -5.60
N LEU A 339 7.08 -21.91 -4.85
CA LEU A 339 7.98 -21.01 -4.13
C LEU A 339 8.80 -21.74 -3.05
N GLY A 340 8.18 -22.64 -2.28
CA GLY A 340 8.87 -23.47 -1.28
C GLY A 340 9.87 -24.44 -1.91
N SER A 341 9.56 -24.97 -3.09
CA SER A 341 10.45 -25.85 -3.87
C SER A 341 11.60 -25.09 -4.53
N LEU A 342 11.34 -23.87 -5.00
CA LEU A 342 12.37 -22.94 -5.48
C LEU A 342 13.33 -22.58 -4.35
N LEU A 343 12.82 -22.22 -3.16
CA LEU A 343 13.63 -21.89 -1.99
C LEU A 343 14.51 -23.08 -1.51
N LYS A 344 14.12 -24.33 -1.79
CA LYS A 344 14.96 -25.52 -1.56
C LYS A 344 16.11 -25.69 -2.54
N ARG A 345 16.00 -25.11 -3.74
CA ARG A 345 16.95 -25.29 -4.85
C ARG A 345 17.85 -24.08 -5.10
N THR A 346 17.38 -22.88 -4.78
CA THR A 346 18.00 -21.63 -5.21
C THR A 346 18.91 -21.05 -4.12
N PRO A 347 20.18 -20.69 -4.44
CA PRO A 347 21.11 -20.06 -3.51
C PRO A 347 20.90 -18.54 -3.33
N ASP A 348 19.96 -17.94 -4.08
CA ASP A 348 19.61 -16.51 -4.04
C ASP A 348 18.41 -16.27 -3.11
N VAL A 349 18.43 -15.18 -2.33
CA VAL A 349 17.79 -15.13 -1.01
C VAL A 349 16.57 -14.18 -0.94
N GLN A 350 16.08 -13.65 -2.07
CA GLN A 350 15.15 -12.50 -2.10
C GLN A 350 13.66 -12.80 -2.43
N VAL A 351 12.90 -13.54 -1.62
CA VAL A 351 11.45 -13.79 -1.87
C VAL A 351 10.57 -13.90 -0.58
N VAL A 352 9.25 -13.64 -0.73
CA VAL A 352 8.07 -14.02 0.11
C VAL A 352 7.46 -13.00 1.11
N GLU A 353 6.15 -12.75 0.96
CA GLU A 353 5.07 -12.30 1.91
C GLU A 353 3.79 -12.06 1.05
N GLU A 354 2.50 -12.28 1.39
CA GLU A 354 1.78 -13.02 2.46
C GLU A 354 0.23 -13.05 2.20
N GLU A 355 -0.47 -14.21 2.18
CA GLU A 355 -1.90 -14.38 2.60
C GLU A 355 -2.30 -15.87 2.79
N LEU A 356 -1.37 -16.70 3.24
CA LEU A 356 -1.37 -18.14 2.99
C LEU A 356 -1.05 -18.94 4.25
N LYS A 357 -1.41 -18.42 5.43
CA LYS A 357 -0.73 -18.73 6.70
C LYS A 357 -0.60 -20.23 7.01
N PRO A 358 -1.65 -21.07 6.88
CA PRO A 358 -1.52 -22.52 7.10
C PRO A 358 -0.72 -23.26 6.01
N GLN A 359 -0.83 -22.86 4.74
CA GLN A 359 -0.10 -23.52 3.64
C GLN A 359 1.38 -23.08 3.57
N VAL A 360 1.68 -21.80 3.82
CA VAL A 360 3.06 -21.34 4.06
C VAL A 360 3.66 -22.07 5.27
N TYR A 361 2.88 -22.31 6.31
CA TYR A 361 3.31 -23.15 7.44
C TYR A 361 3.69 -24.56 6.98
N LEU A 362 2.81 -25.27 6.29
CA LEU A 362 3.04 -26.65 5.83
C LEU A 362 4.22 -26.78 4.84
N HIS A 363 4.38 -25.85 3.90
CA HIS A 363 5.29 -26.02 2.76
C HIS A 363 6.63 -25.27 2.89
N ALA A 364 6.71 -24.17 3.65
CA ALA A 364 7.87 -23.28 3.65
C ALA A 364 8.55 -23.08 5.02
N VAL A 365 7.81 -23.16 6.14
CA VAL A 365 8.32 -22.73 7.45
C VAL A 365 9.55 -23.48 7.94
N ASP A 366 9.58 -24.82 7.85
CA ASP A 366 10.76 -25.60 8.26
C ASP A 366 12.03 -25.18 7.50
N HIS A 367 11.86 -24.76 6.24
CA HIS A 367 12.97 -24.39 5.37
C HIS A 367 13.39 -22.92 5.59
N LEU A 368 12.43 -22.00 5.81
CA LEU A 368 12.70 -20.64 6.27
C LEU A 368 13.51 -20.64 7.58
N ILE A 369 13.16 -21.51 8.54
CA ILE A 369 13.87 -21.63 9.81
C ILE A 369 15.30 -22.13 9.58
N LYS A 370 15.46 -23.24 8.85
CA LYS A 370 16.76 -23.91 8.67
C LYS A 370 17.73 -23.15 7.76
N GLN A 371 17.26 -22.52 6.69
CA GLN A 371 18.13 -21.82 5.73
C GLN A 371 18.29 -20.32 6.00
N ILE A 372 17.31 -19.67 6.64
CA ILE A 372 17.34 -18.21 6.83
C ILE A 372 17.43 -17.83 8.30
N VAL A 373 16.45 -18.22 9.13
CA VAL A 373 16.39 -17.72 10.52
C VAL A 373 17.58 -18.19 11.35
N ILE A 374 17.90 -19.49 11.33
CA ILE A 374 19.05 -20.02 12.07
C ILE A 374 20.36 -19.39 11.54
N PRO A 375 20.75 -19.49 10.24
CA PRO A 375 22.05 -19.02 9.79
C PRO A 375 22.26 -17.50 9.90
N TYR A 376 21.23 -16.69 9.62
CA TYR A 376 21.36 -15.22 9.66
C TYR A 376 21.06 -14.58 11.02
N SER A 377 20.60 -15.34 12.02
CA SER A 377 20.50 -14.85 13.41
C SER A 377 21.86 -14.64 14.09
N GLY A 378 22.91 -15.31 13.60
CA GLY A 378 24.21 -15.42 14.27
C GLY A 378 24.26 -16.47 15.39
N TRP A 379 23.15 -17.17 15.66
CA TRP A 379 23.10 -18.27 16.65
C TRP A 379 23.81 -19.52 16.14
N SER A 380 24.46 -20.24 17.05
CA SER A 380 24.95 -21.60 16.81
C SER A 380 24.78 -22.45 18.08
N ALA A 381 24.64 -23.77 17.93
CA ALA A 381 24.58 -24.69 19.08
C ALA A 381 25.87 -24.69 19.94
N SER A 382 26.97 -24.19 19.39
CA SER A 382 28.26 -23.96 20.07
C SER A 382 28.34 -22.61 20.80
N ALA A 383 27.48 -21.64 20.48
CA ALA A 383 27.31 -20.43 21.26
C ALA A 383 26.45 -20.77 22.49
N ALA A 384 27.11 -20.94 23.63
CA ALA A 384 26.52 -21.55 24.82
C ALA A 384 25.19 -20.89 25.26
N PRO A 385 24.17 -21.70 25.64
CA PRO A 385 22.92 -21.16 26.18
C PRO A 385 23.16 -20.62 27.60
N PHE A 386 23.03 -19.29 27.76
CA PHE A 386 22.77 -18.55 29.01
C PHE A 386 23.22 -19.20 30.35
N GLY A 387 24.46 -19.71 30.40
CA GLY A 387 24.97 -20.52 31.51
C GLY A 387 26.12 -19.85 32.23
N SER A 388 25.81 -19.00 33.21
CA SER A 388 26.68 -18.41 34.26
C SER A 388 28.00 -17.71 33.86
N GLY A 389 28.40 -17.72 32.59
CA GLY A 389 29.60 -17.06 32.09
C GLY A 389 29.39 -15.57 31.79
N SER A 390 30.43 -14.76 32.08
CA SER A 390 30.42 -13.34 31.74
C SER A 390 30.21 -13.11 30.25
N ILE A 391 29.28 -12.21 29.93
CA ILE A 391 28.85 -11.76 28.59
C ILE A 391 30.00 -11.20 27.73
N SER A 392 31.13 -10.87 28.35
CA SER A 392 32.33 -10.26 27.74
C SER A 392 33.08 -11.11 26.70
N SER A 393 32.63 -12.33 26.37
CA SER A 393 33.29 -13.22 25.39
C SER A 393 32.55 -13.38 24.05
N VAL A 394 31.40 -12.73 23.85
CA VAL A 394 30.74 -12.74 22.53
C VAL A 394 31.56 -11.90 21.55
N SER A 395 32.22 -12.59 20.61
CA SER A 395 33.11 -11.94 19.64
C SER A 395 32.39 -10.90 18.79
N HIS A 396 32.92 -9.67 18.72
CA HIS A 396 32.33 -8.53 17.97
C HIS A 396 31.99 -8.79 16.49
N ARG A 397 32.51 -9.87 15.88
CA ARG A 397 32.18 -10.27 14.50
C ARG A 397 30.74 -10.79 14.32
N THR A 398 30.08 -11.24 15.39
CA THR A 398 28.72 -11.82 15.33
C THR A 398 27.60 -10.77 15.46
N LEU A 399 27.94 -9.48 15.53
CA LEU A 399 27.02 -8.37 15.81
C LEU A 399 26.65 -7.53 14.58
N THR A 400 26.80 -8.03 13.36
CA THR A 400 26.27 -7.33 12.18
C THR A 400 24.74 -7.28 12.21
N ASN A 401 24.14 -6.23 11.62
CA ASN A 401 22.69 -6.24 11.38
C ASN A 401 22.36 -7.38 10.41
N PRO A 402 21.38 -8.23 10.72
CA PRO A 402 21.05 -9.35 9.85
C PRO A 402 20.47 -8.83 8.53
N PRO A 403 20.72 -9.52 7.40
CA PRO A 403 20.27 -9.07 6.09
C PRO A 403 18.74 -8.99 5.99
N LEU A 404 18.25 -8.20 5.03
CA LEU A 404 16.82 -7.97 4.75
C LEU A 404 15.98 -9.25 4.71
N VAL A 405 16.58 -10.34 4.26
CA VAL A 405 15.98 -11.66 4.12
C VAL A 405 15.63 -12.31 5.46
N PHE A 406 16.42 -12.06 6.51
CA PHE A 406 16.10 -12.46 7.88
C PHE A 406 14.90 -11.68 8.41
N ARG A 407 14.85 -10.36 8.19
CA ARG A 407 13.70 -9.51 8.58
C ARG A 407 12.40 -10.02 7.95
N ASN A 408 12.43 -10.37 6.67
CA ASN A 408 11.27 -10.89 5.95
C ASN A 408 10.91 -12.31 6.43
N ALA A 409 11.88 -13.23 6.61
CA ALA A 409 11.61 -14.56 7.15
C ALA A 409 10.99 -14.52 8.56
N VAL A 410 11.50 -13.69 9.47
CA VAL A 410 10.90 -13.49 10.80
C VAL A 410 9.52 -12.80 10.70
N GLY A 411 9.32 -11.92 9.72
CA GLY A 411 8.01 -11.36 9.37
C GLY A 411 6.99 -12.42 8.95
N ILE A 412 7.36 -13.32 8.06
CA ILE A 412 6.54 -14.47 7.65
C ILE A 412 6.19 -15.34 8.86
N LEU A 413 7.17 -15.69 9.71
CA LEU A 413 6.91 -16.50 10.91
C LEU A 413 5.98 -15.77 11.91
N ARG A 414 6.18 -14.47 12.13
CA ARG A 414 5.27 -13.62 12.94
C ARG A 414 3.86 -13.67 12.38
N ASN A 415 3.71 -13.55 11.07
CA ASN A 415 2.40 -13.45 10.43
C ASN A 415 1.70 -14.80 10.42
N VAL A 416 2.42 -15.89 10.15
CA VAL A 416 1.95 -17.28 10.23
C VAL A 416 1.54 -17.67 11.65
N SER A 417 2.36 -17.36 12.66
CA SER A 417 2.03 -17.59 14.09
C SER A 417 0.84 -16.77 14.61
N SER A 418 0.31 -15.82 13.84
CA SER A 418 -0.90 -15.06 14.21
C SER A 418 -2.21 -15.75 13.80
N ALA A 419 -2.17 -16.87 13.07
CA ALA A 419 -3.36 -17.49 12.49
C ALA A 419 -4.09 -18.48 13.40
N ASP A 420 -3.34 -19.36 14.08
CA ASP A 420 -3.91 -20.55 14.73
C ASP A 420 -3.05 -21.03 15.92
N ASP A 421 -3.70 -21.68 16.89
CA ASP A 421 -3.04 -22.33 18.04
C ASP A 421 -2.20 -23.53 17.60
N MET A 422 -2.67 -24.34 16.64
CA MET A 422 -1.91 -25.51 16.16
C MET A 422 -0.58 -25.08 15.54
N ILE A 423 -0.63 -24.03 14.71
CA ILE A 423 0.55 -23.42 14.09
C ILE A 423 1.50 -22.85 15.16
N ARG A 424 0.99 -22.19 16.20
CA ARG A 424 1.83 -21.67 17.31
C ARG A 424 2.54 -22.79 18.08
N ARG A 425 1.85 -23.87 18.45
CA ARG A 425 2.46 -25.03 19.12
C ARG A 425 3.51 -25.68 18.24
N ALA A 426 3.17 -25.94 16.97
CA ALA A 426 4.07 -26.61 16.05
C ALA A 426 5.28 -25.74 15.63
N LEU A 427 5.17 -24.40 15.71
CA LEU A 427 6.32 -23.47 15.66
C LEU A 427 7.16 -23.50 16.94
N HIS A 428 6.53 -23.52 18.12
CA HIS A 428 7.21 -23.58 19.41
C HIS A 428 8.05 -24.87 19.55
N GLU A 429 7.60 -25.97 18.95
CA GLU A 429 8.33 -27.25 18.90
C GLU A 429 9.48 -27.29 17.88
N LYS A 430 9.67 -26.25 17.04
CA LYS A 430 10.76 -26.24 16.05
C LYS A 430 12.12 -26.06 16.73
N PRO A 431 13.07 -27.01 16.55
CA PRO A 431 14.39 -26.91 17.15
C PRO A 431 15.07 -25.57 16.81
N HIS A 432 15.59 -24.91 17.84
CA HIS A 432 16.42 -23.71 17.74
C HIS A 432 15.78 -22.45 17.15
N LEU A 433 14.49 -22.46 16.81
CA LEU A 433 13.78 -21.25 16.37
C LEU A 433 13.80 -20.18 17.48
N ILE A 434 13.36 -20.55 18.68
CA ILE A 434 13.26 -19.63 19.81
C ILE A 434 14.67 -19.15 20.21
N ASP A 435 15.65 -20.06 20.29
CA ASP A 435 17.03 -19.75 20.62
C ASP A 435 17.64 -18.72 19.63
N ALA A 436 17.45 -18.94 18.33
CA ALA A 436 17.93 -18.05 17.27
C ALA A 436 17.30 -16.65 17.32
N VAL A 437 15.98 -16.56 17.56
CA VAL A 437 15.28 -15.27 17.63
C VAL A 437 15.65 -14.50 18.90
N ILE A 438 15.83 -15.18 20.04
CA ILE A 438 16.32 -14.58 21.29
C ILE A 438 17.76 -14.10 21.14
N TYR A 439 18.64 -14.89 20.51
CA TYR A 439 20.03 -14.51 20.26
C TYR A 439 20.14 -13.27 19.36
N PHE A 440 19.33 -13.19 18.30
CA PHE A 440 19.21 -11.98 17.48
C PHE A 440 18.78 -10.76 18.33
N PHE A 441 17.72 -10.90 19.14
CA PHE A 441 17.19 -9.81 19.97
C PHE A 441 18.25 -9.31 20.97
N TYR A 442 18.99 -10.23 21.58
CA TYR A 442 20.11 -9.91 22.47
C TYR A 442 21.20 -9.08 21.77
N GLY A 443 21.56 -9.45 20.53
CA GLY A 443 22.49 -8.68 19.69
C GLY A 443 21.95 -7.31 19.29
N ALA A 444 20.64 -7.18 19.06
CA ALA A 444 19.99 -5.90 18.78
C ALA A 444 20.04 -4.96 20.01
N CYS A 445 19.77 -5.46 21.22
CA CYS A 445 19.92 -4.68 22.45
C CYS A 445 21.36 -4.17 22.65
N HIS A 446 22.38 -4.97 22.31
CA HIS A 446 23.79 -4.55 22.37
C HIS A 446 24.14 -3.45 21.36
N ARG A 447 23.47 -3.43 20.21
CA ARG A 447 23.59 -2.36 19.20
C ARG A 447 22.73 -1.12 19.51
N GLN A 448 21.91 -1.16 20.57
CA GLN A 448 20.84 -0.19 20.82
C GLN A 448 19.84 -0.05 19.65
N ASP A 449 19.69 -1.10 18.84
CA ASP A 449 18.65 -1.19 17.82
C ASP A 449 17.35 -1.70 18.47
N PHE A 450 16.43 -0.79 18.75
CA PHE A 450 15.12 -1.09 19.33
C PHE A 450 13.97 -0.83 18.35
N ASP A 451 14.15 0.12 17.42
CA ASP A 451 13.09 0.60 16.54
C ASP A 451 13.10 -0.06 15.15
N SER A 452 14.07 -0.92 14.82
CA SER A 452 14.06 -1.58 13.51
C SER A 452 12.86 -2.52 13.35
N LYS A 453 12.31 -2.55 12.13
CA LYS A 453 11.23 -3.47 11.76
C LYS A 453 11.59 -4.94 11.97
N THR A 454 12.89 -5.27 11.98
CA THR A 454 13.41 -6.60 12.32
C THR A 454 13.17 -6.95 13.79
N VAL A 455 13.44 -6.01 14.70
CA VAL A 455 13.18 -6.16 16.13
C VAL A 455 11.66 -6.21 16.40
N GLU A 456 10.87 -5.34 15.76
CA GLU A 456 9.40 -5.41 15.85
C GLU A 456 8.86 -6.79 15.45
N ASN A 457 9.34 -7.33 14.32
CA ASN A 457 8.95 -8.66 13.83
C ASN A 457 9.37 -9.77 14.80
N ALA A 458 10.60 -9.75 15.30
CA ALA A 458 11.12 -10.74 16.25
C ALA A 458 10.37 -10.75 17.59
N VAL A 459 10.13 -9.57 18.18
CA VAL A 459 9.38 -9.43 19.44
C VAL A 459 7.93 -9.86 19.24
N CYS A 460 7.29 -9.50 18.12
CA CYS A 460 5.93 -9.93 17.83
C CYS A 460 5.82 -11.44 17.59
N LEU A 461 6.82 -12.07 16.96
CA LEU A 461 6.91 -13.54 16.85
C LEU A 461 7.04 -14.20 18.23
N LEU A 462 8.00 -13.77 19.06
CA LEU A 462 8.18 -14.32 20.42
C LEU A 462 6.92 -14.15 21.27
N ARG A 463 6.25 -13.00 21.17
CA ARG A 463 4.94 -12.77 21.82
C ARG A 463 3.89 -13.77 21.34
N ASN A 464 3.75 -13.97 20.03
CA ASN A 464 2.77 -14.93 19.48
C ASN A 464 3.06 -16.36 19.96
N LEU A 465 4.33 -16.77 20.03
CA LEU A 465 4.75 -18.09 20.55
C LEU A 465 4.69 -18.21 22.09
N SER A 466 4.53 -17.10 22.81
CA SER A 466 4.35 -17.08 24.27
C SER A 466 2.90 -17.31 24.70
N TYR A 467 1.93 -17.17 23.79
CA TYR A 467 0.55 -17.60 24.02
C TYR A 467 0.48 -19.12 23.99
N ARG A 468 -0.05 -19.72 25.06
CA ARG A 468 -0.23 -21.17 25.24
C ARG A 468 -1.64 -21.61 24.84
#